data_AF-A0A8S4QWJ8-F1
#
_entry.id   AF-A0A8S4QWJ8-F1
#
_cell.length_a   1.000
_cell.length_b   1.000
_cell.length_c   1.000
_cell.angle_alpha   90.00
_cell.angle_beta   90.00
_cell.angle_gamma   90.00
#
_symmetry.space_group_name_H-M   'P 1'
#
loop_
_entity.id
_entity.type
_entity.pdbx_description
1 polymer ?
#
loop_
_entity_poly.entity_id
_entity_poly.type
_entity_poly.pdbx_seq_one_letter_code
_entity_poly.pdbx_strand_id
1 'polypeptide(L)'
;MSSMEQDFRKSAALRNDSASLPTIGQIDSITRENNLAFLKSIGTDVDAAMSLALEGVMKYVDNNKDLTDDDLEYLKNVTEGFKVSAELLVRWLRVSHAALRLRCESTSWAWENAALQTRRYMCFSQALATLTAGLLCWFCSVSCDTVVKVLRSELGPLCGFEGLLSLYSTEKAMWGDMVVAVEDLQTVVFTLTKIGHSNMAIPQVSGTRDALTVYIPVSDSLYSKFINKEHLSFTITPVFFNVGINE
;
A
#
# COMPACT_ATOMS: atom_id res chain seq x y z
N MET A 1 26.09 -32.58 38.71
CA MET A 1 26.02 -32.05 37.34
C MET A 1 24.92 -32.71 36.48
N SER A 2 23.92 -33.39 37.07
CA SER A 2 22.89 -34.15 36.32
C SER A 2 21.45 -33.65 36.51
N SER A 3 21.16 -32.83 37.53
CA SER A 3 19.79 -32.27 37.74
C SER A 3 19.55 -30.99 36.95
N MET A 4 20.58 -30.18 36.70
CA MET A 4 20.42 -28.87 36.07
C MET A 4 20.19 -28.96 34.54
N GLU A 5 20.63 -30.04 33.90
CA GLU A 5 20.34 -30.34 32.48
C GLU A 5 18.93 -30.90 32.26
N GLN A 6 18.35 -31.58 33.26
CA GLN A 6 16.99 -32.10 33.16
C GLN A 6 15.95 -30.98 33.28
N ASP A 7 16.20 -29.97 34.10
CA ASP A 7 15.29 -28.81 34.24
C ASP A 7 15.33 -27.86 33.03
N PHE A 8 16.47 -27.75 32.34
CA PHE A 8 16.56 -27.03 31.06
C PHE A 8 15.83 -27.75 29.93
N ARG A 9 15.89 -29.09 29.87
CA ARG A 9 15.11 -29.88 28.90
C ARG A 9 13.61 -29.87 29.19
N LYS A 10 13.20 -29.86 30.47
CA LYS A 10 11.78 -29.74 30.86
C LYS A 10 11.22 -28.35 30.56
N SER A 11 12.00 -27.29 30.80
CA SER A 11 11.60 -25.91 30.46
C SER A 11 11.58 -25.64 28.96
N ALA A 12 12.44 -26.31 28.18
CA ALA A 12 12.40 -26.26 26.72
C ALA A 12 11.22 -27.03 26.12
N ALA A 13 10.80 -28.13 26.75
CA ALA A 13 9.63 -28.90 26.32
C ALA A 13 8.31 -28.15 26.59
N LEU A 14 8.21 -27.43 27.70
CA LEU A 14 7.02 -26.64 28.07
C LEU A 14 6.79 -25.37 27.23
N ARG A 15 7.76 -24.95 26.41
CA ARG A 15 7.59 -23.82 25.47
C ARG A 15 7.04 -24.21 24.10
N ASN A 16 6.94 -25.51 23.80
CA ASN A 16 6.37 -26.01 22.53
C ASN A 16 4.89 -26.38 22.61
N ASP A 17 4.28 -26.28 23.79
CA ASP A 17 2.83 -26.48 23.97
C ASP A 17 2.06 -25.15 23.90
N SER A 18 2.46 -24.25 22.99
CA SER A 18 1.48 -23.30 22.44
C SER A 18 0.53 -24.13 21.58
N ALA A 19 -0.52 -24.65 22.20
CA ALA A 19 -1.57 -25.45 21.58
C ALA A 19 -1.88 -24.93 20.17
N SER A 20 -1.28 -25.57 19.16
CA SER A 20 -1.61 -25.28 17.78
C SER A 20 -3.07 -25.66 17.65
N LEU A 21 -3.91 -24.66 17.39
CA LEU A 21 -5.32 -24.89 17.11
C LEU A 21 -5.44 -26.01 16.07
N PRO A 22 -6.43 -26.90 16.21
CA PRO A 22 -6.58 -28.05 15.33
C PRO A 22 -6.47 -27.57 13.89
N THR A 23 -5.55 -28.17 13.13
CA THR A 23 -5.42 -27.92 11.70
C THR A 23 -6.77 -28.26 11.10
N ILE A 24 -7.52 -27.24 10.70
CA ILE A 24 -8.73 -27.41 9.91
C ILE A 24 -8.28 -28.23 8.70
N GLY A 25 -8.79 -29.46 8.57
CA GLY A 25 -8.46 -30.33 7.45
C GLY A 25 -8.67 -29.58 6.13
N GLN A 26 -7.98 -29.99 5.07
CA GLN A 26 -8.06 -29.32 3.76
C GLN A 26 -9.53 -29.12 3.36
N ILE A 27 -10.02 -27.89 3.51
CA ILE A 27 -11.34 -27.48 3.02
C ILE A 27 -11.25 -27.57 1.51
N ASP A 28 -12.23 -28.23 0.88
CA ASP A 28 -12.34 -28.28 -0.58
C ASP A 28 -12.25 -26.88 -1.20
N SER A 29 -11.54 -26.73 -2.32
CA SER A 29 -11.16 -25.42 -2.87
C SER A 29 -12.37 -24.53 -3.15
N ILE A 30 -13.48 -25.14 -3.59
CA ILE A 30 -14.74 -24.45 -3.87
C ILE A 30 -15.38 -23.93 -2.57
N THR A 31 -15.41 -24.76 -1.53
CA THR A 31 -15.94 -24.38 -0.21
C THR A 31 -15.07 -23.28 0.42
N ARG A 32 -13.75 -23.35 0.25
CA ARG A 32 -12.80 -22.32 0.70
C ARG A 32 -13.03 -20.99 -0.01
N GLU A 33 -13.20 -20.99 -1.33
CA GLU A 33 -13.47 -19.78 -2.11
C GLU A 33 -14.81 -19.14 -1.74
N ASN A 34 -15.86 -19.94 -1.57
CA ASN A 34 -17.17 -19.45 -1.10
C ASN A 34 -17.09 -18.83 0.29
N ASN A 35 -16.38 -19.47 1.22
CA ASN A 35 -16.17 -18.94 2.57
C ASN A 35 -15.38 -17.63 2.54
N LEU A 36 -14.34 -17.53 1.69
CA LEU A 36 -13.58 -16.29 1.50
C LEU A 36 -14.43 -15.17 0.86
N ALA A 37 -15.31 -15.49 -0.07
CA ALA A 37 -16.24 -14.53 -0.68
C ALA A 37 -17.25 -13.99 0.34
N PHE A 38 -17.86 -14.88 1.13
CA PHE A 38 -18.77 -14.52 2.23
C PHE A 38 -18.07 -13.66 3.30
N LEU A 39 -16.84 -14.02 3.66
CA LEU A 39 -16.04 -13.26 4.60
C LEU A 39 -15.63 -11.88 4.05
N LYS A 40 -15.44 -11.73 2.73
CA LYS A 40 -15.20 -10.42 2.13
C LYS A 40 -16.45 -9.53 2.16
N SER A 41 -17.64 -10.10 2.00
CA SER A 41 -18.88 -9.31 1.97
C SER A 41 -19.31 -8.84 3.37
N ILE A 42 -19.10 -9.64 4.43
CA ILE A 42 -19.60 -9.29 5.76
C ILE A 42 -19.07 -7.94 6.28
N GLY A 43 -17.82 -7.60 5.97
CA GLY A 43 -17.23 -6.32 6.38
C GLY A 43 -17.88 -5.13 5.66
N THR A 44 -18.14 -5.25 4.37
CA THR A 44 -18.79 -4.20 3.55
C THR A 44 -20.28 -4.10 3.85
N ASP A 45 -20.94 -5.23 4.06
CA ASP A 45 -22.38 -5.31 4.31
C ASP A 45 -22.72 -4.69 5.67
N VAL A 46 -21.89 -4.93 6.69
CA VAL A 46 -22.06 -4.33 8.01
C VAL A 46 -21.77 -2.82 7.99
N ASP A 47 -20.71 -2.38 7.31
CA ASP A 47 -20.39 -0.95 7.20
C ASP A 47 -21.50 -0.15 6.49
N ALA A 48 -22.06 -0.73 5.41
CA ALA A 48 -23.20 -0.17 4.70
C ALA A 48 -24.47 -0.16 5.57
N ALA A 49 -24.77 -1.25 6.28
CA ALA A 49 -25.93 -1.32 7.17
C ALA A 49 -25.86 -0.30 8.31
N MET A 50 -24.68 -0.09 8.90
CA MET A 50 -24.49 0.89 9.97
C MET A 50 -24.59 2.33 9.47
N SER A 51 -24.07 2.60 8.26
CA SER A 51 -24.19 3.91 7.62
C SER A 51 -25.64 4.25 7.29
N LEU A 52 -26.42 3.28 6.80
CA LEU A 52 -27.88 3.43 6.60
C LEU A 52 -28.64 3.66 7.91
N ALA A 53 -28.25 2.98 8.99
CA ALA A 53 -28.84 3.18 10.31
C ALA A 53 -28.57 4.60 10.85
N LEU A 54 -27.32 5.10 10.72
CA LEU A 54 -26.96 6.47 11.09
C LEU A 54 -27.73 7.50 10.27
N GLU A 55 -27.80 7.32 8.95
CA GLU A 55 -28.53 8.22 8.06
C GLU A 55 -30.03 8.24 8.38
N GLY A 56 -30.61 7.09 8.73
CA GLY A 56 -32.00 6.97 9.17
C GLY A 56 -32.28 7.71 10.47
N VAL A 57 -31.38 7.60 11.46
CA VAL A 57 -31.49 8.33 12.74
C VAL A 57 -31.38 9.83 12.50
N MET A 58 -30.41 10.29 11.71
CA MET A 58 -30.25 11.72 11.40
C MET A 58 -31.48 12.30 10.67
N LYS A 59 -32.04 11.57 9.69
CA LYS A 59 -33.28 11.99 9.01
C LYS A 59 -34.49 12.03 9.93
N TYR A 60 -34.58 11.14 10.91
CA TYR A 60 -35.66 11.16 11.90
C TYR A 60 -35.58 12.40 12.80
N VAL A 61 -34.36 12.82 13.17
CA VAL A 61 -34.12 14.05 13.94
C VAL A 61 -34.51 15.27 13.12
N ASP A 62 -34.06 15.37 11.88
CA ASP A 62 -34.33 16.54 11.02
C ASP A 62 -35.83 16.73 10.72
N ASN A 63 -36.61 15.65 10.69
CA ASN A 63 -38.03 15.68 10.37
C ASN A 63 -38.94 16.00 11.57
N ASN A 64 -38.50 15.78 12.81
CA ASN A 64 -39.30 16.03 14.01
C ASN A 64 -38.95 17.39 14.62
N LYS A 65 -39.68 18.44 14.22
CA LYS A 65 -39.47 19.82 14.70
C LYS A 65 -39.96 20.11 16.12
N ASP A 66 -40.61 19.13 16.78
CA ASP A 66 -41.25 19.29 18.10
C ASP A 66 -40.43 18.65 19.26
N LEU A 67 -39.17 18.29 19.03
CA LEU A 67 -38.29 17.72 20.05
C LEU A 67 -37.82 18.80 21.04
N THR A 68 -37.87 18.50 22.33
CA THR A 68 -37.31 19.36 23.39
C THR A 68 -35.78 19.37 23.28
N ASP A 69 -35.11 20.44 23.73
CA ASP A 69 -33.64 20.56 23.69
C ASP A 69 -32.95 19.40 24.45
N ASP A 70 -33.57 18.94 25.55
CA ASP A 70 -33.14 17.77 26.33
C ASP A 70 -33.25 16.45 25.53
N ASP A 71 -34.29 16.29 24.70
CA ASP A 71 -34.49 15.10 23.86
C ASP A 71 -33.45 15.07 22.73
N LEU A 72 -33.09 16.24 22.21
CA LEU A 72 -32.09 16.41 21.16
C LEU A 72 -30.67 16.13 21.69
N GLU A 73 -30.37 16.57 22.91
CA GLU A 73 -29.10 16.24 23.60
C GLU A 73 -28.99 14.75 23.91
N TYR A 74 -30.07 14.13 24.42
CA TYR A 74 -30.13 12.68 24.65
C TYR A 74 -29.89 11.88 23.37
N LEU A 75 -30.56 12.25 22.27
CA LEU A 75 -30.48 11.52 21.02
C LEU A 75 -29.12 11.70 20.32
N LYS A 76 -28.50 12.88 20.45
CA LYS A 76 -27.12 13.11 20.03
C LYS A 76 -26.13 12.22 20.79
N ASN A 77 -26.28 12.11 22.11
CA ASN A 77 -25.45 11.22 22.93
C ASN A 77 -25.62 9.74 22.55
N VAL A 78 -26.85 9.30 22.26
CA VAL A 78 -27.12 7.94 21.77
C VAL A 78 -26.49 7.71 20.39
N THR A 79 -26.55 8.71 19.50
CA THR A 79 -25.96 8.63 18.15
C THR A 79 -24.44 8.55 18.19
N GLU A 80 -23.78 9.34 19.04
CA GLU A 80 -22.34 9.24 19.28
C GLU A 80 -21.95 7.89 19.91
N GLY A 81 -22.72 7.41 20.90
CA GLY A 81 -22.52 6.08 21.49
C GLY A 81 -22.66 4.93 20.48
N PHE A 82 -23.65 5.04 19.58
CA PHE A 82 -23.83 4.10 18.48
C PHE A 82 -22.64 4.14 17.52
N LYS A 83 -22.22 5.33 17.08
CA LYS A 83 -21.08 5.51 16.17
C LYS A 83 -19.79 4.88 16.73
N VAL A 84 -19.45 5.13 17.99
CA VAL A 84 -18.27 4.55 18.63
C VAL A 84 -18.37 3.01 18.67
N SER A 85 -19.54 2.47 19.02
CA SER A 85 -19.78 1.02 19.06
C SER A 85 -19.69 0.39 17.67
N ALA A 86 -20.19 1.08 16.66
CA ALA A 86 -20.11 0.75 15.24
C ALA A 86 -18.64 0.65 14.78
N GLU A 87 -17.82 1.68 15.06
CA GLU A 87 -16.41 1.70 14.71
C GLU A 87 -15.64 0.53 15.35
N LEU A 88 -15.93 0.22 16.62
CA LEU A 88 -15.35 -0.93 17.31
C LEU A 88 -15.75 -2.26 16.65
N LEU A 89 -17.02 -2.41 16.28
CA LEU A 89 -17.53 -3.61 15.62
C LEU A 89 -16.87 -3.81 14.25
N VAL A 90 -16.77 -2.76 13.43
CA VAL A 90 -16.06 -2.80 12.14
C VAL A 90 -14.60 -3.19 12.33
N ARG A 91 -13.92 -2.62 13.34
CA ARG A 91 -12.53 -2.99 13.67
C ARG A 91 -12.41 -4.48 14.01
N TRP A 92 -13.27 -5.00 14.89
CA TRP A 92 -13.27 -6.42 15.27
C TRP A 92 -13.66 -7.35 14.13
N LEU A 93 -14.56 -6.93 13.24
CA LEU A 93 -14.89 -7.66 12.02
C LEU A 93 -13.69 -7.75 11.09
N ARG A 94 -12.93 -6.65 10.88
CA ARG A 94 -11.69 -6.68 10.07
C ARG A 94 -10.64 -7.61 10.66
N VAL A 95 -10.45 -7.59 11.99
CA VAL A 95 -9.53 -8.51 12.69
C VAL A 95 -9.99 -9.96 12.56
N SER A 96 -11.29 -10.22 12.77
CA SER A 96 -11.87 -11.55 12.65
C SER A 96 -11.78 -12.07 11.21
N HIS A 97 -12.04 -11.21 10.23
CA HIS A 97 -11.84 -11.48 8.80
C HIS A 97 -10.38 -11.86 8.51
N ALA A 98 -9.41 -11.07 8.99
CA ALA A 98 -7.99 -11.37 8.81
C ALA A 98 -7.59 -12.70 9.47
N ALA A 99 -8.06 -12.97 10.69
CA ALA A 99 -7.78 -14.20 11.41
C ALA A 99 -8.41 -15.43 10.74
N LEU A 100 -9.66 -15.32 10.26
CA LEU A 100 -10.35 -16.38 9.53
C LEU A 100 -9.72 -16.64 8.17
N ARG A 101 -9.31 -15.59 7.46
CA ARG A 101 -8.57 -15.71 6.19
C ARG A 101 -7.27 -16.50 6.38
N LEU A 102 -6.49 -16.19 7.40
CA LEU A 102 -5.26 -16.92 7.74
C LEU A 102 -5.53 -18.39 8.12
N ARG A 103 -6.70 -18.70 8.68
CA ARG A 103 -7.12 -20.07 9.00
C ARG A 103 -7.63 -20.86 7.79
N CYS A 104 -8.25 -20.18 6.83
CA CYS A 104 -8.87 -20.79 5.66
C CYS A 104 -7.91 -20.89 4.45
N GLU A 105 -6.87 -20.09 4.40
CA GLU A 105 -5.81 -20.21 3.39
C GLU A 105 -4.86 -21.35 3.76
N SER A 106 -4.52 -22.21 2.79
CA SER A 106 -3.47 -23.21 3.01
C SER A 106 -2.17 -22.48 3.37
N THR A 107 -1.44 -22.96 4.37
CA THR A 107 -0.16 -22.37 4.78
C THR A 107 0.77 -22.19 3.58
N SER A 108 0.93 -23.21 2.71
CA SER A 108 1.79 -23.11 1.51
C SER A 108 1.42 -21.93 0.61
N TRP A 109 0.15 -21.79 0.25
CA TRP A 109 -0.34 -20.66 -0.56
C TRP A 109 -0.09 -19.32 0.11
N ALA A 110 -0.31 -19.21 1.42
CA ALA A 110 -0.11 -17.97 2.16
C ALA A 110 1.37 -17.55 2.15
N TRP A 111 2.29 -18.51 2.34
CA TRP A 111 3.73 -18.28 2.26
C TRP A 111 4.18 -17.88 0.85
N GLU A 112 3.72 -18.59 -0.18
CA GLU A 112 4.04 -18.30 -1.58
C GLU A 112 3.52 -16.92 -2.00
N ASN A 113 2.28 -16.60 -1.65
CA ASN A 113 1.69 -15.30 -1.92
C ASN A 113 2.43 -14.18 -1.18
N ALA A 114 2.78 -14.37 0.10
CA ALA A 114 3.57 -13.40 0.85
C ALA A 114 4.95 -13.18 0.19
N ALA A 115 5.64 -14.26 -0.22
CA ALA A 115 6.91 -14.17 -0.90
C ALA A 115 6.81 -13.42 -2.24
N LEU A 116 5.76 -13.67 -3.03
CA LEU A 116 5.49 -12.94 -4.27
C LEU A 116 5.24 -11.45 -4.02
N GLN A 117 4.44 -11.12 -3.00
CA GLN A 117 4.19 -9.73 -2.62
C GLN A 117 5.49 -9.03 -2.21
N THR A 118 6.31 -9.67 -1.38
CA THR A 118 7.62 -9.14 -0.99
C THR A 118 8.53 -8.89 -2.19
N ARG A 119 8.61 -9.82 -3.15
CA ARG A 119 9.39 -9.63 -4.39
C ARG A 119 8.88 -8.43 -5.20
N ARG A 120 7.57 -8.32 -5.39
CA ARG A 120 6.96 -7.19 -6.10
C ARG A 120 7.25 -5.85 -5.41
N TYR A 121 7.16 -5.78 -4.08
CA TYR A 121 7.49 -4.56 -3.34
C TYR A 121 8.97 -4.22 -3.43
N MET A 122 9.87 -5.20 -3.36
CA MET A 122 11.30 -4.99 -3.48
C MET A 122 11.68 -4.47 -4.87
N CYS A 123 11.23 -5.14 -5.94
CA CYS A 123 11.52 -4.72 -7.32
C CYS A 123 10.92 -3.34 -7.63
N PHE A 124 9.70 -3.08 -7.18
CA PHE A 124 9.09 -1.75 -7.31
C PHE A 124 9.90 -0.68 -6.56
N SER A 125 10.33 -0.95 -5.32
CA SER A 125 11.18 -0.02 -4.57
C SER A 125 12.52 0.22 -5.24
N GLN A 126 13.12 -0.80 -5.87
CA GLN A 126 14.36 -0.67 -6.64
C GLN A 126 14.14 0.21 -7.87
N ALA A 127 13.09 -0.07 -8.65
CA ALA A 127 12.76 0.71 -9.84
C ALA A 127 12.46 2.19 -9.49
N LEU A 128 11.69 2.42 -8.42
CA LEU A 128 11.34 3.76 -7.94
C LEU A 128 12.57 4.53 -7.43
N ALA A 129 13.45 3.86 -6.67
CA ALA A 129 14.68 4.48 -6.17
C ALA A 129 15.63 4.86 -7.31
N THR A 130 15.83 3.95 -8.28
CA THR A 130 16.65 4.22 -9.47
C THR A 130 16.08 5.38 -10.29
N LEU A 131 14.76 5.41 -10.51
CA LEU A 131 14.09 6.51 -11.20
C LEU A 131 14.26 7.84 -10.47
N THR A 132 14.02 7.85 -9.15
CA THR A 132 14.13 9.07 -8.33
C THR A 132 15.57 9.60 -8.33
N ALA A 133 16.56 8.72 -8.21
CA ALA A 133 17.97 9.10 -8.30
C ALA A 133 18.34 9.62 -9.70
N GLY A 134 17.85 8.97 -10.75
CA GLY A 134 18.01 9.41 -12.14
C GLY A 134 17.43 10.79 -12.39
N LEU A 135 16.23 11.08 -11.88
CA LEU A 135 15.60 12.40 -11.96
C LEU A 135 16.41 13.46 -11.21
N LEU A 136 16.88 13.15 -10.00
CA LEU A 136 17.71 14.09 -9.24
C LEU A 136 19.01 14.43 -10.00
N CYS A 137 19.66 13.41 -10.58
CA CYS A 137 20.82 13.62 -11.45
C CYS A 137 20.48 14.45 -12.69
N TRP A 138 19.34 14.17 -13.33
CA TRP A 138 18.85 14.88 -14.51
C TRP A 138 18.59 16.36 -14.22
N PHE A 139 17.92 16.68 -13.11
CA PHE A 139 17.68 18.06 -12.68
C PHE A 139 18.96 18.83 -12.37
N CYS A 140 20.00 18.15 -11.89
CA CYS A 140 21.30 18.75 -11.63
C CYS A 140 22.17 18.93 -12.89
N SER A 141 21.94 18.10 -13.92
CA SER A 141 22.85 18.01 -15.08
C SER A 141 22.30 18.68 -16.35
N VAL A 142 20.98 18.83 -16.47
CA VAL A 142 20.32 19.38 -17.66
C VAL A 142 19.90 20.84 -17.44
N SER A 143 19.94 21.63 -18.51
CA SER A 143 19.55 23.05 -18.43
C SER A 143 18.09 23.21 -17.96
N CYS A 144 17.86 24.17 -17.07
CA CYS A 144 16.53 24.36 -16.48
C CYS A 144 15.44 24.62 -17.53
N ASP A 145 15.76 25.27 -18.66
CA ASP A 145 14.78 25.51 -19.73
C ASP A 145 14.32 24.21 -20.41
N THR A 146 15.23 23.25 -20.58
CA THR A 146 14.90 21.93 -21.14
C THR A 146 14.00 21.16 -20.19
N VAL A 147 14.35 21.14 -18.91
CA VAL A 147 13.55 20.48 -17.86
C VAL A 147 12.14 21.06 -17.82
N VAL A 148 12.02 22.39 -17.75
CA VAL A 148 10.72 23.08 -17.72
C VAL A 148 9.91 22.81 -18.97
N LYS A 149 10.54 22.78 -20.16
CA LYS A 149 9.87 22.47 -21.42
C LYS A 149 9.29 21.05 -21.41
N VAL A 150 10.03 20.07 -20.93
CA VAL A 150 9.59 18.66 -20.85
C VAL A 150 8.46 18.53 -19.83
N LEU A 151 8.60 19.10 -18.63
CA LEU A 151 7.59 18.99 -17.57
C LEU A 151 6.29 19.78 -17.85
N ARG A 152 6.33 20.78 -18.73
CA ARG A 152 5.13 21.47 -19.24
C ARG A 152 4.42 20.71 -20.36
N SER A 153 5.09 19.75 -20.99
CA SER A 153 4.45 18.95 -22.04
C SER A 153 3.46 17.95 -21.42
N GLU A 154 2.36 17.67 -22.11
CA GLU A 154 1.32 16.75 -21.62
C GLU A 154 1.82 15.32 -21.43
N LEU A 155 2.91 14.93 -22.10
CA LEU A 155 3.46 13.58 -22.07
C LEU A 155 4.43 13.33 -20.89
N GLY A 156 4.99 14.39 -20.30
CA GLY A 156 6.01 14.28 -19.27
C GLY A 156 7.32 13.61 -19.75
N PRO A 157 8.24 13.29 -18.81
CA PRO A 157 9.49 12.61 -19.13
C PRO A 157 9.29 11.13 -19.52
N LEU A 158 10.07 10.67 -20.49
CA LEU A 158 10.25 9.25 -20.81
C LEU A 158 11.46 8.71 -20.04
N CYS A 159 11.31 7.58 -19.35
CA CYS A 159 12.41 6.91 -18.65
C CYS A 159 12.64 5.51 -19.25
N GLY A 160 13.85 5.31 -19.79
CA GLY A 160 14.30 4.00 -20.26
C GLY A 160 15.02 3.22 -19.17
N PHE A 161 14.51 2.03 -18.86
CA PHE A 161 15.20 1.01 -18.08
C PHE A 161 15.80 -0.01 -19.05
N GLU A 162 17.06 -0.36 -18.84
CA GLU A 162 17.76 -1.36 -19.64
C GLU A 162 18.13 -2.56 -18.76
N GLY A 163 17.58 -3.73 -19.11
CA GLY A 163 17.94 -5.02 -18.55
C GLY A 163 19.00 -5.68 -19.43
N LEU A 164 20.01 -6.28 -18.79
CA LEU A 164 21.10 -6.96 -19.48
C LEU A 164 21.02 -8.48 -19.28
N LEU A 165 19.81 -8.99 -19.13
CA LEU A 165 19.54 -10.37 -18.75
C LEU A 165 19.50 -11.26 -20.00
N SER A 166 20.20 -12.38 -19.96
CA SER A 166 20.21 -13.37 -21.06
C SER A 166 19.00 -14.32 -20.99
N LEU A 167 18.18 -14.19 -19.93
CA LEU A 167 16.94 -14.94 -19.69
C LEU A 167 17.14 -16.44 -19.45
N TYR A 168 18.32 -16.85 -18.98
CA TYR A 168 18.57 -18.22 -18.55
C TYR A 168 18.20 -18.45 -17.09
N SER A 169 17.56 -19.60 -16.81
CA SER A 169 17.23 -20.03 -15.44
C SER A 169 16.42 -18.98 -14.66
N THR A 170 16.97 -18.42 -13.60
CA THR A 170 16.32 -17.46 -12.68
C THR A 170 16.19 -16.07 -13.28
N GLU A 171 16.96 -15.72 -14.32
CA GLU A 171 16.93 -14.41 -14.96
C GLU A 171 15.57 -14.11 -15.60
N LYS A 172 14.87 -15.14 -16.11
CA LYS A 172 13.52 -14.99 -16.65
C LYS A 172 12.53 -14.50 -15.59
N ALA A 173 12.66 -15.00 -14.35
CA ALA A 173 11.84 -14.55 -13.23
C ALA A 173 12.22 -13.14 -12.78
N MET A 174 13.52 -12.80 -12.76
CA MET A 174 13.99 -11.44 -12.47
C MET A 174 13.47 -10.42 -13.47
N TRP A 175 13.53 -10.78 -14.76
CA TRP A 175 12.97 -9.96 -15.85
C TRP A 175 11.47 -9.75 -15.65
N GLY A 176 10.72 -10.82 -15.37
CA GLY A 176 9.28 -10.73 -15.11
C GLY A 176 8.93 -9.83 -13.92
N ASP A 177 9.67 -9.93 -12.80
CA ASP A 177 9.47 -9.06 -11.65
C ASP A 177 9.74 -7.58 -12.00
N MET A 178 10.79 -7.31 -12.78
CA MET A 178 11.16 -5.94 -13.15
C MET A 178 10.21 -5.33 -14.17
N VAL A 179 9.68 -6.10 -15.13
CA VAL A 179 8.66 -5.63 -16.08
C VAL A 179 7.46 -5.04 -15.33
N VAL A 180 6.92 -5.81 -14.38
CA VAL A 180 5.76 -5.37 -13.57
C VAL A 180 6.14 -4.18 -12.69
N ALA A 181 7.32 -4.20 -12.08
CA ALA A 181 7.80 -3.10 -11.24
C ALA A 181 7.95 -1.79 -12.01
N VAL A 182 8.46 -1.84 -13.24
CA VAL A 182 8.65 -0.68 -14.10
C VAL A 182 7.30 -0.16 -14.62
N GLU A 183 6.41 -1.03 -15.06
CA GLU A 183 5.05 -0.65 -15.48
C GLU A 183 4.29 0.04 -14.34
N ASP A 184 4.38 -0.48 -13.12
CA ASP A 184 3.74 0.10 -11.94
C ASP A 184 4.24 1.53 -11.61
N LEU A 185 5.37 1.99 -12.15
CA LEU A 185 5.84 3.38 -11.94
C LEU A 185 4.94 4.43 -12.59
N GLN A 186 4.13 4.06 -13.59
CA GLN A 186 3.21 4.97 -14.25
C GLN A 186 2.14 5.53 -13.28
N THR A 187 1.89 4.84 -12.17
CA THR A 187 0.91 5.27 -11.15
C THR A 187 1.52 6.21 -10.11
N VAL A 188 2.83 6.47 -10.17
CA VAL A 188 3.55 7.32 -9.22
C VAL A 188 3.52 8.76 -9.69
N VAL A 189 3.13 9.67 -8.80
CA VAL A 189 3.19 11.11 -9.03
C VAL A 189 4.48 11.67 -8.46
N PHE A 190 5.23 12.42 -9.26
CA PHE A 190 6.41 13.14 -8.80
C PHE A 190 6.06 14.61 -8.63
N THR A 191 6.40 15.19 -7.49
CA THR A 191 6.15 16.60 -7.19
C THR A 191 7.45 17.30 -6.85
N LEU A 192 7.76 18.37 -7.59
CA LEU A 192 8.92 19.19 -7.31
C LEU A 192 8.68 20.06 -6.07
N THR A 193 9.64 20.05 -5.16
CA THR A 193 9.63 20.89 -3.97
C THR A 193 10.87 21.78 -3.94
N LYS A 194 10.75 22.94 -3.30
CA LYS A 194 11.89 23.83 -3.11
C LYS A 194 12.84 23.26 -2.05
N ILE A 195 14.14 23.23 -2.31
CA ILE A 195 15.14 22.91 -1.26
C ILE A 195 15.00 23.93 -0.12
N GLY A 196 14.69 23.46 1.10
CA GLY A 196 14.68 24.29 2.29
C GLY A 196 16.10 24.68 2.72
N HIS A 197 16.25 25.86 3.34
CA HIS A 197 17.55 26.45 3.71
C HIS A 197 18.45 25.60 4.64
N SER A 198 17.93 24.51 5.22
CA SER A 198 18.65 23.62 6.14
C SER A 198 18.60 22.12 5.76
N ASN A 199 17.94 21.76 4.65
CA ASN A 199 17.74 20.35 4.29
C ASN A 199 18.68 19.96 3.16
N MET A 200 19.37 18.82 3.33
CA MET A 200 19.96 18.10 2.21
C MET A 200 18.85 17.77 1.19
N ALA A 201 19.18 17.74 -0.10
CA ALA A 201 18.24 17.42 -1.19
C ALA A 201 17.84 15.93 -1.13
N ILE A 202 17.04 15.57 -0.13
CA ILE A 202 16.58 14.22 0.14
C ILE A 202 15.13 14.10 -0.37
N PRO A 203 14.88 13.25 -1.37
CA PRO A 203 13.52 12.94 -1.80
C PRO A 203 12.67 12.34 -0.69
N GLN A 204 11.39 12.67 -0.63
CA GLN A 204 10.44 12.11 0.33
C GLN A 204 9.35 11.33 -0.38
N VAL A 205 8.93 10.20 0.20
CA VAL A 205 7.87 9.35 -0.33
C VAL A 205 6.67 9.41 0.61
N SER A 206 5.47 9.59 0.06
CA SER A 206 4.20 9.61 0.80
C SER A 206 3.12 8.85 0.04
N GLY A 207 2.04 8.50 0.72
CA GLY A 207 0.88 7.83 0.14
C GLY A 207 0.87 6.31 0.37
N THR A 208 -0.03 5.64 -0.34
CA THR A 208 -0.21 4.18 -0.31
C THR A 208 0.31 3.57 -1.59
N ARG A 209 0.49 2.24 -1.65
CA ARG A 209 1.06 1.54 -2.82
C ARG A 209 0.40 1.89 -4.15
N ASP A 210 -0.91 2.12 -4.15
CA ASP A 210 -1.70 2.39 -5.36
C ASP A 210 -1.70 3.88 -5.74
N ALA A 211 -1.26 4.75 -4.82
CA ALA A 211 -1.25 6.21 -4.98
C ALA A 211 -0.02 6.80 -4.26
N LEU A 212 1.16 6.46 -4.75
CA LEU A 212 2.42 6.99 -4.21
C LEU A 212 2.73 8.36 -4.81
N THR A 213 3.20 9.26 -3.95
CA THR A 213 3.75 10.56 -4.36
C THR A 213 5.19 10.68 -3.88
N VAL A 214 6.09 11.06 -4.79
CA VAL A 214 7.50 11.32 -4.49
C VAL A 214 7.78 12.82 -4.61
N TYR A 215 8.18 13.43 -3.51
CA TYR A 215 8.59 14.82 -3.46
C TYR A 215 10.08 14.93 -3.76
N ILE A 216 10.44 15.57 -4.87
CA ILE A 216 11.83 15.75 -5.29
C ILE A 216 12.25 17.20 -5.03
N PRO A 217 13.22 17.42 -4.12
CA PRO A 217 13.74 18.76 -3.87
C PRO A 217 14.62 19.23 -5.04
N VAL A 218 14.33 20.42 -5.56
CA VAL A 218 15.07 21.06 -6.66
C VAL A 218 15.58 22.45 -6.27
N SER A 219 16.55 22.96 -7.03
CA SER A 219 17.12 24.29 -6.81
C SER A 219 16.09 25.41 -7.00
N ASP A 220 16.28 26.51 -6.29
CA ASP A 220 15.48 27.74 -6.43
C ASP A 220 15.44 28.26 -7.87
N SER A 221 16.55 28.11 -8.59
CA SER A 221 16.68 28.52 -9.99
C SER A 221 15.79 27.71 -10.93
N LEU A 222 15.59 26.42 -10.69
CA LEU A 222 14.68 25.58 -11.46
C LEU A 222 13.24 25.82 -11.03
N TYR A 223 12.98 25.83 -9.71
CA TYR A 223 11.64 25.99 -9.14
C TYR A 223 10.98 27.30 -9.58
N SER A 224 11.73 28.41 -9.59
CA SER A 224 11.22 29.72 -10.00
C SER A 224 10.84 29.86 -11.48
N LYS A 225 11.26 28.94 -12.35
CA LYS A 225 10.86 28.92 -13.76
C LYS A 225 9.45 28.37 -13.98
N PHE A 226 8.85 27.71 -12.99
CA PHE A 226 7.47 27.25 -13.06
C PHE A 226 6.53 28.36 -12.58
N ILE A 227 5.69 28.87 -13.49
CA ILE A 227 4.71 29.93 -13.20
C ILE A 227 3.42 29.34 -12.61
N ASN A 228 3.00 28.17 -13.12
CA ASN A 228 1.81 27.46 -12.67
C ASN A 228 2.19 26.25 -11.81
N LYS A 229 1.50 26.05 -10.69
CA LYS A 229 1.77 24.96 -9.74
C LYS A 229 1.45 23.58 -10.30
N GLU A 230 0.54 23.49 -11.27
CA GLU A 230 0.17 22.23 -11.92
C GLU A 230 1.36 21.57 -12.62
N HIS A 231 2.31 22.37 -13.15
CA HIS A 231 3.52 21.85 -13.80
C HIS A 231 4.61 21.40 -12.84
N LEU A 232 4.41 21.54 -11.52
CA LEU A 232 5.33 21.00 -10.51
C LEU A 232 5.05 19.52 -10.22
N SER A 233 3.89 19.01 -10.62
CA SER A 233 3.54 17.60 -10.48
C SER A 233 3.46 16.94 -11.85
N PHE A 234 4.06 15.77 -11.99
CA PHE A 234 4.09 15.04 -13.26
C PHE A 234 4.16 13.54 -13.00
N THR A 235 3.71 12.76 -14.00
CA THR A 235 3.97 11.34 -14.09
C THR A 235 5.09 11.08 -15.09
N ILE A 236 5.62 9.88 -15.08
CA ILE A 236 6.67 9.45 -16.00
C ILE A 236 6.11 8.33 -16.86
N THR A 237 6.52 8.30 -18.12
CA THR A 237 6.30 7.15 -19.00
C THR A 237 7.52 6.24 -18.90
N PRO A 238 7.47 5.11 -18.18
CA PRO A 238 8.58 4.19 -18.12
C PRO A 238 8.53 3.21 -19.29
N VAL A 239 9.69 2.83 -19.82
CA VAL A 239 9.84 1.77 -20.82
C VAL A 239 10.98 0.85 -20.40
N PHE A 240 10.81 -0.46 -20.57
CA PHE A 240 11.82 -1.45 -20.22
C PHE A 240 12.30 -2.19 -21.46
N PHE A 241 13.58 -2.06 -21.77
CA PHE A 241 14.26 -2.76 -22.85
C PHE A 241 15.18 -3.82 -22.25
N ASN A 242 15.11 -5.06 -22.72
CA ASN A 242 16.07 -6.09 -22.32
C ASN A 242 16.98 -6.44 -23.50
N VAL A 243 18.28 -6.45 -23.26
CA VAL A 243 19.33 -6.80 -24.22
C VAL A 243 20.10 -7.99 -23.64
N GLY A 244 19.89 -9.18 -24.20
CA GLY A 244 20.61 -10.39 -23.78
C GLY A 244 22.08 -10.31 -24.18
N ILE A 245 22.99 -10.36 -23.20
CA ILE A 245 24.43 -10.26 -23.46
C ILE A 245 25.04 -11.60 -23.91
N ASN A 246 24.43 -12.74 -23.54
CA ASN A 246 24.94 -14.07 -23.87
C ASN A 246 24.03 -14.85 -24.84
N GLU A 247 23.34 -14.14 -25.74
CA GLU A 247 22.64 -14.78 -26.87
C GLU A 247 23.59 -15.25 -27.97
#